data_AF-A0A259A675-F1
#
_entry.id   AF-A0A259A675-F1
#
_cell.length_a   1.000
_cell.length_b   1.000
_cell.length_c   1.000
_cell.angle_alpha   90.00
_cell.angle_beta   90.00
_cell.angle_gamma   90.00
#
_symmetry.space_group_name_H-M   'P 1'
#
loop_
_entity.id
_entity.type
_entity.pdbx_description
1 polymer ?
#
loop_
_entity_poly.entity_id
_entity_poly.type
_entity_poly.pdbx_seq_one_letter_code
_entity_poly.pdbx_strand_id
1 'polypeptide(L)'
;MSSDVEKTQKTVSNRTMEIVVALMFMALAVVVMADSWRVGARWAADGPQAGYFPFYIGLIMFIASVGTMVQNIITKTPDLTNFVDREPFMQVLKVLVPTIVYAVLITLIGIYVASVIFIAFFMWWLGKYKLPIILPVAIGVPLALFVMFEVWFLVPLPKGPLETAFGY
;
A
#
# COMPACT_ATOMS: atom_id res chain seq x y z
N MET A 1 42.53 -10.33 15.56
CA MET A 1 42.49 -11.30 14.44
C MET A 1 41.32 -12.23 14.68
N SER A 2 40.15 -11.82 14.20
CA SER A 2 38.87 -12.56 14.13
C SER A 2 37.97 -11.66 13.28
N SER A 3 38.17 -11.55 11.96
CA SER A 3 37.57 -12.47 10.97
C SER A 3 36.22 -13.07 11.37
N ASP A 4 35.36 -12.26 12.01
CA ASP A 4 33.92 -12.48 11.86
C ASP A 4 33.55 -12.00 10.47
N VAL A 5 33.56 -12.96 9.56
CA VAL A 5 32.92 -12.92 8.25
C VAL A 5 31.53 -12.30 8.46
N GLU A 6 31.43 -11.00 8.18
CA GLU A 6 30.16 -10.31 8.00
C GLU A 6 29.41 -11.17 7.00
N LYS A 7 28.39 -11.89 7.50
CA LYS A 7 27.62 -12.83 6.70
C LYS A 7 27.12 -12.04 5.50
N THR A 8 27.78 -12.20 4.37
CA THR A 8 27.32 -11.72 3.07
C THR A 8 26.03 -12.46 2.82
N GLN A 9 24.92 -11.94 3.36
CA GLN A 9 23.60 -12.40 2.99
C GLN A 9 23.51 -12.17 1.50
N LYS A 10 23.42 -13.23 0.71
CA LYS A 10 23.24 -13.10 -0.74
C LYS A 10 21.75 -12.87 -0.98
N THR A 11 21.29 -11.62 -0.87
CA THR A 11 19.95 -11.23 -1.33
C THR A 11 20.03 -10.63 -2.74
N VAL A 12 18.92 -10.12 -3.27
CA VAL A 12 18.89 -9.49 -4.59
C VAL A 12 19.60 -8.14 -4.51
N SER A 13 20.38 -7.76 -5.54
CA SER A 13 21.10 -6.48 -5.55
C SER A 13 20.16 -5.29 -5.82
N ASN A 14 20.54 -4.10 -5.31
CA ASN A 14 19.84 -2.83 -5.58
C ASN A 14 19.62 -2.61 -7.06
N ARG A 15 20.66 -2.75 -7.89
CA ARG A 15 20.54 -2.62 -9.36
C ARG A 15 19.44 -3.51 -9.95
N THR A 16 19.39 -4.78 -9.53
CA THR A 16 18.38 -5.71 -10.07
C THR A 16 16.98 -5.27 -9.66
N MET A 17 16.81 -4.86 -8.41
CA MET A 17 15.51 -4.40 -7.91
C MET A 17 15.09 -3.07 -8.50
N GLU A 18 16.00 -2.12 -8.73
CA GLU A 18 15.71 -0.86 -9.41
C GLU A 18 15.21 -1.11 -10.84
N ILE A 19 15.83 -2.05 -11.57
CA ILE A 19 15.37 -2.45 -12.91
C ILE A 19 14.01 -3.13 -12.84
N VAL A 20 13.81 -4.09 -11.93
CA VAL A 20 12.53 -4.81 -11.77
C VAL A 20 11.39 -3.86 -11.40
N VAL A 21 11.63 -2.96 -10.45
CA VAL A 21 10.64 -1.97 -10.00
C VAL A 21 10.36 -0.95 -11.11
N ALA A 22 11.38 -0.50 -11.85
CA ALA A 22 11.16 0.35 -13.03
C ALA A 22 10.29 -0.33 -14.08
N LEU A 23 10.53 -1.61 -14.38
CA LEU A 23 9.69 -2.39 -15.30
C LEU A 23 8.24 -2.53 -14.80
N MET A 24 8.05 -2.78 -13.51
CA MET A 24 6.73 -2.85 -12.89
C MET A 24 5.98 -1.51 -13.00
N PHE A 25 6.64 -0.38 -12.72
CA PHE A 25 6.05 0.94 -12.88
C PHE A 25 5.78 1.30 -14.35
N MET A 26 6.65 0.89 -15.28
CA MET A 26 6.39 1.04 -16.71
C MET A 26 5.12 0.28 -17.13
N ALA A 27 4.96 -0.97 -16.69
CA ALA A 27 3.76 -1.76 -16.97
C ALA A 27 2.51 -1.13 -16.36
N LEU A 28 2.57 -0.71 -15.10
CA LEU A 28 1.47 -0.02 -14.42
C LEU A 28 1.09 1.29 -15.11
N ALA A 29 2.09 2.10 -15.49
CA ALA A 29 1.87 3.35 -16.20
C ALA A 29 1.16 3.13 -17.53
N VAL A 30 1.56 2.09 -18.30
CA VAL A 30 0.89 1.73 -19.55
C VAL A 30 -0.57 1.35 -19.31
N VAL A 31 -0.86 0.56 -18.27
CA VAL A 31 -2.24 0.20 -17.90
C VAL A 31 -3.06 1.45 -17.56
N VAL A 32 -2.53 2.33 -16.71
CA VAL A 32 -3.19 3.58 -16.32
C VAL A 32 -3.43 4.48 -17.52
N MET A 33 -2.44 4.64 -18.40
CA MET A 33 -2.57 5.45 -19.61
C MET A 33 -3.60 4.88 -20.58
N ALA A 34 -3.65 3.55 -20.75
CA ALA A 34 -4.62 2.89 -21.62
C ALA A 34 -6.06 3.08 -21.10
N ASP A 35 -6.27 2.93 -19.79
CA ASP A 35 -7.60 3.14 -19.19
C ASP A 35 -7.99 4.62 -19.22
N SER A 36 -7.05 5.52 -18.94
CA SER A 36 -7.26 6.96 -19.05
C SER A 36 -7.63 7.38 -20.47
N TRP A 37 -7.01 6.78 -21.48
CA TRP A 37 -7.35 7.02 -22.87
C TRP A 37 -8.76 6.53 -23.21
N ARG A 38 -9.15 5.37 -22.69
CA ARG A 38 -10.50 4.80 -22.83
C ARG A 38 -11.57 5.69 -22.19
N VAL A 39 -11.30 6.28 -21.02
CA VAL A 39 -12.24 7.16 -20.28
C VAL A 39 -12.22 8.61 -20.81
N GLY A 40 -11.25 8.95 -21.67
CA GLY A 40 -11.11 10.25 -22.31
C GLY A 40 -9.98 11.05 -21.67
N ALA A 41 -8.88 11.21 -22.42
CA ALA A 41 -7.66 11.91 -21.97
C ALA A 41 -7.45 13.27 -22.65
N ARG A 42 -8.47 13.83 -23.31
CA ARG A 42 -8.36 15.10 -24.05
C ARG A 42 -8.85 16.27 -23.22
N TRP A 43 -8.44 17.46 -23.64
CA TRP A 43 -9.06 18.69 -23.19
C TRP A 43 -10.31 18.96 -24.05
N ALA A 44 -11.48 18.92 -23.43
CA ALA A 44 -12.76 19.18 -24.09
C ALA A 44 -13.17 20.65 -23.91
N ALA A 45 -14.27 21.05 -24.55
CA ALA A 45 -14.76 22.44 -24.51
C ALA A 45 -15.22 22.86 -23.10
N ASP A 46 -15.63 21.89 -22.28
CA ASP A 46 -16.06 22.02 -20.90
C ASP A 46 -14.95 21.74 -19.86
N GLY A 47 -13.73 21.42 -20.31
CA GLY A 47 -12.56 21.23 -19.45
C GLY A 47 -11.83 19.90 -19.66
N PRO A 48 -10.89 19.53 -18.77
CA PRO A 48 -10.18 18.27 -18.85
C PRO A 48 -11.14 17.10 -18.65
N GLN A 49 -11.10 16.14 -19.56
CA GLN A 49 -11.81 14.87 -19.38
C GLN A 49 -11.27 14.11 -18.17
N ALA A 50 -12.06 13.17 -17.64
CA ALA A 50 -11.72 12.43 -16.43
C ALA A 50 -10.38 11.67 -16.52
N GLY A 51 -10.00 11.19 -17.72
CA GLY A 51 -8.73 10.54 -17.99
C GLY A 51 -7.57 11.50 -18.30
N TYR A 52 -7.80 12.81 -18.47
CA TYR A 52 -6.74 13.76 -18.82
C TYR A 52 -5.65 13.75 -17.76
N PHE A 53 -6.01 14.01 -16.50
CA PHE A 53 -5.03 14.10 -15.41
C PHE A 53 -4.29 12.76 -15.16
N PRO A 54 -4.99 11.61 -15.01
CA PRO A 54 -4.31 10.34 -14.78
C PRO A 54 -3.40 9.90 -15.94
N PHE A 55 -3.73 10.27 -17.19
CA PHE A 55 -2.87 10.00 -18.35
C PHE A 55 -1.50 10.68 -18.24
N TYR A 56 -1.44 11.98 -17.93
CA TYR A 56 -0.16 12.70 -17.83
C TYR A 56 0.67 12.25 -16.62
N ILE A 57 0.03 11.93 -15.50
CA ILE A 57 0.73 11.34 -14.35
C ILE A 57 1.32 9.98 -14.74
N GLY A 58 0.55 9.14 -15.45
CA GLY A 58 1.05 7.89 -16.02
C GLY A 58 2.23 8.10 -16.97
N LEU A 59 2.16 9.08 -17.87
CA LEU A 59 3.23 9.41 -18.80
C LEU A 59 4.52 9.85 -18.09
N ILE A 60 4.42 10.74 -17.10
CA ILE A 60 5.58 11.20 -16.31
C ILE A 60 6.18 10.01 -15.55
N MET A 61 5.35 9.18 -14.93
CA MET A 61 5.78 7.96 -14.24
C MET A 61 6.49 7.00 -15.20
N PHE A 62 5.98 6.81 -16.43
CA PHE A 62 6.61 5.97 -17.44
C PHE A 62 7.99 6.51 -17.85
N ILE A 63 8.09 7.80 -18.15
CA ILE A 63 9.35 8.44 -18.55
C ILE A 63 10.37 8.38 -17.41
N ALA A 64 9.97 8.68 -16.17
CA ALA A 64 10.84 8.57 -15.01
C ALA A 64 11.35 7.13 -14.82
N SER A 65 10.46 6.13 -14.94
CA SER A 65 10.83 4.72 -14.83
C SER A 65 11.79 4.27 -15.93
N VAL A 66 11.58 4.71 -17.17
CA VAL A 66 12.53 4.50 -18.27
C VAL A 66 13.87 5.13 -17.94
N GLY A 67 13.88 6.36 -17.40
CA GLY A 67 15.09 7.04 -16.92
C GLY A 67 15.85 6.20 -15.89
N THR A 68 15.18 5.72 -14.85
CA THR A 68 15.77 4.84 -13.82
C THR A 68 16.33 3.55 -14.42
N MET A 69 15.59 2.91 -15.33
CA MET A 69 16.04 1.68 -15.98
C MET A 69 17.29 1.91 -16.84
N VAL A 70 17.27 2.94 -17.68
CA VAL A 70 18.40 3.31 -18.55
C VAL A 70 19.62 3.69 -17.73
N GLN A 71 19.45 4.49 -16.67
CA GLN A 71 20.52 4.86 -15.75
C GLN A 71 21.17 3.61 -15.14
N ASN A 72 20.40 2.64 -14.66
CA ASN A 72 20.92 1.40 -14.08
C ASN A 72 21.58 0.45 -15.09
N ILE A 73 21.19 0.51 -16.37
CA ILE A 73 21.80 -0.30 -17.41
C ILE A 73 23.15 0.29 -17.84
N ILE A 74 23.23 1.61 -18.03
CA ILE A 74 24.40 2.29 -18.61
C ILE A 74 25.46 2.65 -17.55
N THR A 75 25.08 2.75 -16.27
CA THR A 75 26.00 3.14 -15.19
C THR A 75 27.19 2.17 -15.08
N LYS A 76 28.40 2.73 -15.07
CA LYS A 76 29.66 1.98 -14.94
C LYS A 76 29.99 1.58 -13.49
N THR A 77 29.34 2.21 -12.52
CA THR A 77 29.48 1.98 -11.08
C THR A 77 28.14 1.51 -10.48
N PRO A 78 27.65 0.31 -10.85
CA PRO A 78 26.36 -0.16 -10.37
C PRO A 78 26.37 -0.40 -8.86
N ASP A 79 25.26 -0.08 -8.19
CA ASP A 79 25.05 -0.47 -6.81
C ASP A 79 24.69 -1.96 -6.73
N LEU A 80 25.67 -2.76 -6.30
CA LEU A 80 25.55 -4.20 -6.12
C LEU A 80 25.38 -4.59 -4.64
N THR A 81 25.13 -3.61 -3.76
CA THR A 81 24.76 -3.90 -2.38
C THR A 81 23.40 -4.59 -2.32
N ASN A 82 23.16 -5.25 -1.19
CA ASN A 82 21.92 -5.97 -0.95
C ASN A 82 20.73 -5.00 -0.90
N PHE A 83 19.68 -5.31 -1.65
CA PHE A 83 18.45 -4.52 -1.65
C PHE A 83 17.71 -4.57 -0.33
N VAL A 84 17.63 -5.76 0.28
CA VAL A 84 17.01 -5.90 1.58
C VAL A 84 17.78 -6.89 2.43
N ASP A 85 18.08 -6.48 3.65
CA ASP A 85 18.57 -7.38 4.68
C ASP A 85 17.40 -8.15 5.30
N ARG A 86 17.70 -9.33 5.84
CA ARG A 86 16.66 -10.22 6.37
C ARG A 86 15.87 -9.58 7.51
N GLU A 87 16.50 -8.79 8.36
CA GLU A 87 15.84 -8.17 9.51
C GLU A 87 14.84 -7.08 9.10
N PRO A 88 15.20 -6.05 8.29
CA PRO A 88 14.24 -5.11 7.72
C PRO A 88 13.10 -5.80 6.96
N PHE A 89 13.41 -6.84 6.19
CA PHE A 89 12.38 -7.60 5.47
C PHE A 89 11.35 -8.24 6.41
N MET A 90 11.80 -8.80 7.55
CA MET A 90 10.89 -9.31 8.58
C MET A 90 10.06 -8.20 9.23
N GLN A 91 10.58 -6.99 9.38
CA GLN A 91 9.82 -5.85 9.90
C GLN A 91 8.69 -5.44 8.96
N VAL A 92 8.94 -5.42 7.64
CA VAL A 92 7.91 -5.17 6.63
C VAL A 92 6.81 -6.23 6.69
N LEU A 93 7.18 -7.51 6.77
CA LEU A 93 6.22 -8.62 6.88
C LEU A 93 5.35 -8.55 8.14
N LYS A 94 5.90 -8.06 9.26
CA LYS A 94 5.13 -7.87 10.51
C LYS A 94 3.97 -6.89 10.36
N VAL A 95 4.03 -5.96 9.40
CA VAL A 95 2.92 -5.05 9.11
C VAL A 95 2.08 -5.58 7.95
N LEU A 96 2.73 -6.00 6.87
CA LEU A 96 2.07 -6.43 5.64
C LEU A 96 1.13 -7.63 5.87
N VAL A 97 1.59 -8.67 6.57
CA VAL A 97 0.79 -9.89 6.78
C VAL A 97 -0.48 -9.59 7.57
N PRO A 98 -0.43 -8.92 8.74
CA PRO A 98 -1.65 -8.49 9.42
C PRO A 98 -2.55 -7.57 8.60
N THR A 99 -1.99 -6.67 7.77
CA THR A 99 -2.80 -5.80 6.91
C THR A 99 -3.53 -6.59 5.82
N ILE A 100 -2.92 -7.62 5.24
CA ILE A 100 -3.59 -8.53 4.30
C ILE A 100 -4.71 -9.28 5.02
N VAL A 101 -4.45 -9.80 6.22
CA VAL A 101 -5.48 -10.48 7.03
C VAL A 101 -6.64 -9.52 7.32
N TYR A 102 -6.36 -8.26 7.66
CA TYR A 102 -7.39 -7.24 7.85
C TYR A 102 -8.22 -7.03 6.59
N ALA A 103 -7.60 -6.87 5.41
CA ALA A 103 -8.32 -6.73 4.16
C ALA A 103 -9.26 -7.92 3.88
N VAL A 104 -8.83 -9.15 4.18
CA VAL A 104 -9.69 -10.34 4.09
C VAL A 104 -10.82 -10.27 5.11
N LEU A 105 -10.55 -9.90 6.37
CA LEU A 105 -11.58 -9.77 7.41
C LEU A 105 -12.66 -8.74 7.05
N ILE A 106 -12.31 -7.62 6.39
CA ILE A 106 -13.30 -6.64 5.93
C ILE A 106 -14.39 -7.32 5.09
N THR A 107 -14.01 -8.25 4.21
CA THR A 107 -14.97 -8.97 3.34
C THR A 107 -15.87 -9.95 4.09
N LEU A 108 -15.47 -10.40 5.27
CA LEU A 108 -16.17 -11.42 6.05
C LEU A 108 -17.06 -10.82 7.14
N ILE A 109 -16.56 -9.81 7.83
CA ILE A 109 -17.15 -9.28 9.07
C ILE A 109 -17.34 -7.76 9.04
N GLY A 110 -17.13 -7.11 7.91
CA GLY A 110 -17.30 -5.66 7.77
C GLY A 110 -16.08 -4.87 8.23
N ILE A 111 -15.96 -3.63 7.73
CA ILE A 111 -14.80 -2.79 7.99
C ILE A 111 -14.67 -2.39 9.46
N TYR A 112 -15.79 -2.20 10.17
CA TYR A 112 -15.76 -1.70 11.55
C TYR A 112 -15.26 -2.77 12.51
N VAL A 113 -15.86 -3.96 12.47
CA VAL A 113 -15.45 -5.08 13.34
C VAL A 113 -14.02 -5.51 12.99
N ALA A 114 -13.69 -5.60 11.70
CA ALA A 114 -12.32 -5.88 11.26
C ALA A 114 -11.33 -4.83 11.79
N SER A 115 -11.70 -3.54 11.80
CA SER A 115 -10.86 -2.46 12.31
C SER A 115 -10.66 -2.56 13.83
N VAL A 116 -11.70 -2.89 14.60
CA VAL A 116 -11.57 -3.10 16.06
C VAL A 116 -10.54 -4.20 16.34
N ILE A 117 -10.67 -5.34 15.66
CA ILE A 117 -9.75 -6.48 15.82
C ILE A 117 -8.33 -6.07 15.40
N PHE A 118 -8.19 -5.42 14.25
CA PHE A 118 -6.90 -5.01 13.70
C PHE A 118 -6.18 -4.01 14.63
N ILE A 119 -6.86 -2.97 15.09
CA ILE A 119 -6.29 -1.96 16.00
C ILE A 119 -5.91 -2.61 17.33
N ALA A 120 -6.81 -3.42 17.91
CA ALA A 120 -6.53 -4.11 19.17
C ALA A 120 -5.31 -5.03 19.04
N PHE A 121 -5.24 -5.80 17.96
CA PHE A 121 -4.12 -6.68 17.66
C PHE A 121 -2.80 -5.92 17.51
N PHE A 122 -2.75 -4.82 16.75
CA PHE A 122 -1.53 -4.03 16.58
C PHE A 122 -1.07 -3.37 17.89
N MET A 123 -1.99 -2.78 18.64
CA MET A 123 -1.67 -2.14 19.91
C MET A 123 -1.17 -3.16 20.95
N TRP A 124 -1.73 -4.37 20.95
CA TRP A 124 -1.30 -5.43 21.85
C TRP A 124 0.05 -6.03 21.42
N TRP A 125 0.18 -6.44 20.16
CA TRP A 125 1.33 -7.21 19.68
C TRP A 125 2.56 -6.33 19.42
N LEU A 126 2.39 -5.25 18.65
CA LEU A 126 3.48 -4.38 18.24
C LEU A 126 3.70 -3.23 19.24
N GLY A 127 2.60 -2.63 19.71
CA GLY A 127 2.62 -1.53 20.67
C GLY A 127 2.84 -1.93 22.13
N LYS A 128 2.61 -3.21 22.47
CA LYS A 128 2.72 -3.75 23.85
C LYS A 128 1.93 -2.95 24.89
N TYR A 129 0.81 -2.35 24.48
CA TYR A 129 -0.06 -1.58 25.36
C TYR A 129 -0.90 -2.49 26.26
N LYS A 130 -1.38 -1.94 27.38
CA LYS A 130 -2.28 -2.65 28.30
C LYS A 130 -3.72 -2.53 27.82
N LEU A 131 -4.54 -3.55 28.11
CA LEU A 131 -5.96 -3.62 27.74
C LEU A 131 -6.79 -2.35 28.02
N PRO A 132 -6.61 -1.65 29.17
CA PRO A 132 -7.34 -0.41 29.45
C PRO A 132 -7.07 0.74 28.47
N ILE A 133 -5.92 0.73 27.79
CA ILE A 133 -5.57 1.71 26.75
C ILE A 133 -6.07 1.20 25.38
N ILE A 134 -6.00 -0.11 25.15
CA ILE A 134 -6.36 -0.73 23.87
C ILE A 134 -7.86 -0.60 23.61
N LEU A 135 -8.71 -1.00 24.56
CA LEU A 135 -10.17 -1.03 24.38
C LEU A 135 -10.77 0.31 23.94
N PRO A 136 -10.51 1.45 24.61
CA PRO A 136 -11.11 2.72 24.19
C PRO A 136 -10.67 3.15 22.80
N VAL A 137 -9.42 2.89 22.41
CA VAL A 137 -8.92 3.27 21.08
C VAL A 137 -9.46 2.33 19.99
N ALA A 138 -9.37 1.03 20.22
CA ALA A 138 -9.80 0.00 19.26
C ALA A 138 -11.31 0.07 18.98
N ILE A 139 -12.13 0.48 19.95
CA ILE A 139 -13.57 0.66 19.76
C ILE A 139 -13.90 2.10 19.32
N GLY A 140 -13.28 3.10 19.95
CA GLY A 140 -13.59 4.51 19.72
C GLY A 140 -13.25 4.98 18.30
N VAL A 141 -12.13 4.52 17.73
CA VAL A 141 -11.72 4.92 16.37
C VAL A 141 -12.72 4.42 15.32
N PRO A 142 -13.06 3.11 15.24
CA PRO A 142 -14.07 2.64 14.30
C PRO A 142 -15.45 3.28 14.51
N LEU A 143 -15.89 3.52 15.76
CA LEU A 143 -17.15 4.21 16.03
C LEU A 143 -17.14 5.67 15.55
N ALA A 144 -16.05 6.40 15.76
CA ALA A 144 -15.92 7.76 15.24
C ALA A 144 -15.98 7.79 13.71
N LEU A 145 -15.32 6.83 13.05
CA LEU A 145 -15.39 6.68 11.59
C LEU A 145 -16.80 6.30 11.13
N PHE A 146 -17.53 5.46 11.87
CA PHE A 146 -18.93 5.15 11.59
C PHE A 146 -19.80 6.41 11.60
N VAL A 147 -19.72 7.21 12.66
CA VAL A 147 -20.48 8.48 12.74
C VAL A 147 -20.08 9.43 11.61
N MET A 148 -18.78 9.61 11.37
CA MET A 148 -18.30 10.52 10.33
C MET A 148 -18.75 10.10 8.93
N PHE A 149 -18.61 8.84 8.56
CA PHE A 149 -18.92 8.40 7.20
C PHE A 149 -20.41 8.09 6.99
N GLU A 150 -21.05 7.33 7.88
CA GLU A 150 -22.43 6.90 7.67
C GLU A 150 -23.46 7.93 8.12
N VAL A 151 -23.21 8.64 9.23
CA VAL A 151 -24.19 9.59 9.77
C VAL A 151 -24.00 10.99 9.16
N TRP A 152 -22.76 11.46 9.02
CA TRP A 152 -22.51 12.80 8.49
C TRP A 152 -22.33 12.83 6.98
N PHE A 153 -21.47 11.97 6.41
CA PHE A 153 -21.20 11.98 4.97
C PHE A 153 -22.18 11.15 4.15
N LEU A 154 -22.99 10.30 4.80
CA LEU A 154 -23.92 9.38 4.14
C LEU A 154 -23.22 8.47 3.10
N VAL A 155 -21.96 8.12 3.34
CA VAL A 155 -21.16 7.25 2.47
C VAL A 155 -21.17 5.84 3.06
N PRO A 156 -21.78 4.85 2.37
CA PRO A 156 -21.80 3.48 2.86
C PRO A 156 -20.41 2.85 2.75
N LEU A 157 -19.92 2.30 3.87
CA LEU A 157 -18.70 1.49 3.89
C LEU A 157 -19.02 -0.01 3.79
N PRO A 158 -18.04 -0.87 3.44
CA PRO A 158 -18.26 -2.32 3.39
C PRO A 158 -18.74 -2.87 4.74
N LYS A 159 -20.01 -3.29 4.79
CA LYS A 159 -20.68 -3.79 5.99
C LYS A 159 -20.56 -5.31 6.09
N GLY A 160 -20.49 -5.80 7.32
CA GLY A 160 -20.46 -7.21 7.62
C GLY A 160 -21.82 -7.74 8.09
N PRO A 161 -21.91 -9.04 8.40
CA PRO A 161 -23.13 -9.67 8.88
C PRO A 161 -23.66 -9.06 10.17
N LEU A 162 -22.77 -8.53 11.03
CA LEU A 162 -23.17 -7.89 12.28
C LEU A 162 -23.86 -6.54 12.01
N GLU A 163 -23.27 -5.69 11.17
CA GLU A 163 -23.84 -4.41 10.80
C GLU A 163 -25.20 -4.59 10.09
N THR A 164 -25.27 -5.56 9.17
CA THR A 164 -26.53 -5.91 8.48
C THR A 164 -27.61 -6.40 9.46
N ALA A 165 -27.23 -7.14 10.51
CA ALA A 165 -28.17 -7.59 11.54
C ALA A 165 -28.73 -6.44 12.40
N PHE A 166 -27.98 -5.35 12.56
CA PHE A 166 -28.44 -4.13 13.24
C PHE A 166 -29.21 -3.16 12.34
N GLY A 167 -29.49 -3.54 11.08
CA GLY A 167 -30.27 -2.72 10.15
C GLY A 167 -29.50 -1.55 9.53
N TYR A 168 -28.17 -1.60 9.59
CA TYR A 168 -27.28 -0.70 8.88
C TYR A 168 -26.64 -1.42 7.70
#